data_AF-A0AA43DT70-F1
#
_entry.id   AF-A0AA43DT70-F1
#
_cell.length_a   1.000
_cell.length_b   1.000
_cell.length_c   1.000
_cell.angle_alpha   90.00
_cell.angle_beta   90.00
_cell.angle_gamma   90.00
#
_symmetry.space_group_name_H-M   'P 1'
#
loop_
_entity.id
_entity.type
_entity.pdbx_description
1 polymer ?
#
loop_
_entity_poly.entity_id
_entity_poly.type
_entity_poly.pdbx_seq_one_letter_code
_entity_poly.pdbx_strand_id
1 'polypeptide(L)'
;MTNRSNKLIYLKDQEFVLKSTKDLIQKTTDLVPQLFAGGRKKHPFLAYISGMILRSSDIDIFLSLILGACLSGKAADSNARKLFEFLGYKFPGQNAINSLLPALKYLLAGLHKARILTLPYEFSRPLSTWIGELKDSDSCYSEVILAFRSLDTEKWPDPSKGGSYSAEEKTNRRLFTTATKVAFASGWVAPEDITAADILAWRDIKVVESRDGGTHQTTPIPMNDLLDFLQSTFGERLRFNVSKVRLEINTTIRVAPHSVVEYLPRIFEDTTSPLAVIDELLASPPTRYGVVFK
;
A
#
# COMPACT_ATOMS: atom_id res chain seq x y z
N MET A 1 -1.86 13.52 -3.67
CA MET A 1 -0.48 13.32 -3.16
C MET A 1 -0.21 11.82 -3.14
N THR A 2 0.89 11.38 -3.77
CA THR A 2 1.27 9.96 -3.88
C THR A 2 2.61 9.71 -3.16
N ASN A 3 2.62 8.79 -2.19
CA ASN A 3 3.83 8.36 -1.50
C ASN A 3 4.53 7.25 -2.29
N ARG A 4 5.60 7.65 -3.00
CA ARG A 4 6.47 6.73 -3.76
C ARG A 4 7.66 6.21 -2.95
N SER A 5 7.77 6.60 -1.68
CA SER A 5 8.88 6.22 -0.81
C SER A 5 8.54 5.02 0.07
N ASN A 6 9.55 4.46 0.74
CA ASN A 6 9.37 3.45 1.79
C ASN A 6 9.23 4.06 3.20
N LYS A 7 8.88 5.35 3.29
CA LYS A 7 8.79 6.12 4.55
C LYS A 7 7.36 6.63 4.78
N LEU A 8 7.08 7.03 6.01
CA LEU A 8 5.89 7.81 6.34
C LEU A 8 6.01 9.22 5.76
N ILE A 9 4.91 9.76 5.23
CA ILE A 9 4.80 11.19 4.91
C ILE A 9 3.74 11.78 5.83
N TYR A 10 4.13 12.70 6.70
CA TYR A 10 3.22 13.40 7.59
C TYR A 10 2.48 14.52 6.84
N LEU A 11 1.17 14.59 7.06
CA LEU A 11 0.28 15.60 6.50
C LEU A 11 -0.06 16.71 7.51
N LYS A 12 0.37 16.54 8.76
CA LYS A 12 0.10 17.38 9.93
C LYS A 12 1.39 17.61 10.71
N ASP A 13 1.40 18.66 11.54
CA ASP A 13 2.51 18.92 12.45
C ASP A 13 2.66 17.81 13.51
N GLN A 14 3.84 17.73 14.12
CA GLN A 14 4.18 16.65 15.05
C GLN A 14 3.34 16.64 16.33
N GLU A 15 2.83 17.78 16.78
CA GLU A 15 1.99 17.86 17.97
C GLU A 15 0.62 17.24 17.70
N PHE A 16 0.03 17.55 16.54
CA PHE A 16 -1.22 16.95 16.09
C PHE A 16 -1.08 15.45 15.81
N VAL A 17 0.04 15.03 15.21
CA VAL A 17 0.37 13.61 15.00
C VAL A 17 0.45 12.87 16.33
N LEU A 18 1.15 13.44 17.33
CA LEU A 18 1.27 12.85 18.66
C LEU A 18 -0.10 12.70 19.33
N LYS A 19 -0.90 13.77 19.35
CA LYS A 19 -2.23 13.75 19.94
C LYS A 19 -3.11 12.67 19.30
N SER A 20 -3.15 12.66 17.96
CA SER A 20 -3.96 11.69 17.20
C SER A 20 -3.49 10.25 17.42
N THR A 21 -2.18 10.04 17.54
CA THR A 21 -1.60 8.72 17.84
C THR A 21 -1.99 8.25 19.23
N LYS A 22 -1.92 9.12 20.25
CA LYS A 22 -2.38 8.81 21.62
C LYS A 22 -3.87 8.49 21.66
N ASP A 23 -4.70 9.30 21.00
CA ASP A 23 -6.14 9.08 20.93
C ASP A 23 -6.49 7.74 20.27
N LEU A 24 -5.80 7.38 19.19
CA LEU A 24 -5.99 6.10 18.50
C LEU A 24 -5.45 4.90 19.30
N ILE A 25 -4.33 5.06 20.00
CA ILE A 25 -3.82 4.05 20.94
C ILE A 25 -4.86 3.78 22.03
N GLN A 26 -5.44 4.83 22.62
CA GLN A 26 -6.47 4.69 23.64
C GLN A 26 -7.71 3.98 23.08
N LYS A 27 -8.24 4.44 21.93
CA LYS A 27 -9.39 3.79 21.27
C LYS A 27 -9.12 2.33 20.93
N THR A 28 -7.93 2.01 20.43
CA THR A 28 -7.54 0.63 20.11
C THR A 28 -7.45 -0.20 21.38
N THR A 29 -7.00 0.38 22.49
CA THR A 29 -6.97 -0.23 23.82
C THR A 29 -8.36 -0.39 24.42
N ASP A 30 -9.35 0.45 24.06
CA ASP A 30 -10.72 0.34 24.56
C ASP A 30 -11.55 -0.69 23.80
N LEU A 31 -11.15 -1.04 22.56
CA LEU A 31 -11.74 -2.15 21.78
C LEU A 31 -11.37 -3.53 22.34
N VAL A 32 -10.43 -3.57 23.26
CA VAL A 32 -9.80 -4.76 23.81
C VAL A 32 -10.72 -5.58 24.69
N PRO A 33 -11.43 -5.02 25.70
CA PRO A 33 -12.26 -5.83 26.60
C PRO A 33 -13.33 -6.63 25.85
N GLN A 34 -13.75 -6.15 24.66
CA GLN A 34 -14.70 -6.84 23.78
C GLN A 34 -14.14 -8.16 23.23
N LEU A 35 -12.82 -8.26 23.00
CA LEU A 35 -12.13 -9.49 22.58
C LEU A 35 -11.95 -10.49 23.75
N PHE A 36 -11.96 -10.01 25.00
CA PHE A 36 -11.76 -10.84 26.21
C PHE A 36 -13.07 -11.33 26.84
N ALA A 37 -14.20 -10.67 26.56
CA ALA A 37 -15.52 -11.15 26.96
C ALA A 37 -15.84 -12.54 26.37
N GLY A 38 -15.15 -12.97 25.30
CA GLY A 38 -15.25 -14.29 24.68
C GLY A 38 -14.29 -15.37 25.23
N GLY A 39 -13.67 -15.18 26.40
CA GLY A 39 -12.88 -16.23 27.07
C GLY A 39 -11.44 -16.45 26.54
N ARG A 40 -10.89 -15.51 25.78
CA ARG A 40 -9.51 -15.60 25.26
C ARG A 40 -8.49 -15.18 26.32
N LYS A 41 -7.37 -15.92 26.44
CA LYS A 41 -6.28 -15.59 27.37
C LYS A 41 -5.73 -14.18 27.08
N LYS A 42 -5.46 -13.39 28.13
CA LYS A 42 -4.81 -12.06 28.08
C LYS A 42 -3.74 -12.02 27.00
N HIS A 43 -4.03 -11.37 25.87
CA HIS A 43 -3.05 -11.28 24.79
C HIS A 43 -1.97 -10.28 25.23
N PRO A 44 -0.66 -10.63 25.14
CA PRO A 44 0.45 -9.75 25.58
C PRO A 44 0.40 -8.34 24.96
N PHE A 45 -0.24 -8.25 23.78
CA PHE A 45 -0.53 -7.05 23.01
C PHE A 45 -0.97 -5.83 23.85
N LEU A 46 -1.85 -6.02 24.83
CA LEU A 46 -2.49 -4.94 25.59
C LEU A 46 -1.56 -4.23 26.55
N ALA A 47 -0.72 -5.02 27.21
CA ALA A 47 0.25 -4.51 28.15
C ALA A 47 1.28 -3.62 27.43
N TYR A 48 1.59 -3.92 26.16
CA TYR A 48 2.55 -3.15 25.38
C TYR A 48 1.99 -1.80 24.89
N ILE A 49 0.71 -1.74 24.53
CA ILE A 49 0.08 -0.50 24.03
C ILE A 49 -0.40 0.42 25.15
N SER A 50 -0.93 -0.13 26.25
CA SER A 50 -1.50 0.66 27.35
C SER A 50 -0.45 1.35 28.24
N GLY A 51 0.79 0.85 28.27
CA GLY A 51 1.87 1.43 29.09
C GLY A 51 2.64 2.58 28.44
N MET A 52 2.22 3.04 27.26
CA MET A 52 3.00 3.91 26.40
C MET A 52 3.00 5.38 26.83
N ILE A 53 4.16 5.92 27.20
CA ILE A 53 4.37 7.37 27.36
C ILE A 53 5.20 7.86 26.17
N LEU A 54 4.53 8.48 25.19
CA LEU A 54 5.19 9.10 24.03
C LEU A 54 5.32 10.62 24.20
N ARG A 55 6.52 11.15 23.95
CA ARG A 55 6.79 12.60 23.81
C ARG A 55 6.73 13.01 22.33
N SER A 56 6.60 14.30 22.05
CA SER A 56 6.53 14.80 20.66
C SER A 56 7.80 14.53 19.86
N SER A 57 8.98 14.62 20.50
CA SER A 57 10.27 14.29 19.88
C SER A 57 10.40 12.83 19.45
N ASP A 58 9.60 11.96 20.05
CA ASP A 58 9.74 10.52 20.00
C ASP A 58 8.81 9.91 18.93
N ILE A 59 7.83 10.69 18.44
CA ILE A 59 6.74 10.18 17.60
C ILE A 59 7.22 9.68 16.23
N ASP A 60 8.18 10.38 15.62
CA ASP A 60 8.68 10.00 14.30
C ASP A 60 9.46 8.69 14.34
N ILE A 61 10.34 8.55 15.34
CA ILE A 61 11.10 7.32 15.58
C ILE A 61 10.14 6.17 15.87
N PHE A 62 9.16 6.40 16.74
CA PHE A 62 8.16 5.40 17.11
C PHE A 62 7.37 4.89 15.91
N LEU A 63 6.77 5.79 15.13
CA LEU A 63 5.96 5.41 13.98
C LEU A 63 6.81 4.81 12.85
N SER A 64 8.04 5.26 12.67
CA SER A 64 8.99 4.68 11.70
C SER A 64 9.41 3.25 12.08
N LEU A 65 9.64 2.99 13.37
CA LEU A 65 9.94 1.64 13.87
C LEU A 65 8.73 0.71 13.73
N ILE A 66 7.51 1.22 14.00
CA ILE A 66 6.27 0.48 13.73
C ILE A 66 6.17 0.13 12.24
N LEU A 67 6.31 1.12 11.35
CA LEU A 67 6.25 0.89 9.92
C LEU A 67 7.29 -0.17 9.51
N GLY A 68 8.53 0.00 9.96
CA GLY A 68 9.63 -0.91 9.68
C GLY A 68 9.37 -2.35 10.15
N ALA A 69 8.66 -2.53 11.27
CA ALA A 69 8.24 -3.85 11.76
C ALA A 69 7.06 -4.43 10.95
N CYS A 70 6.21 -3.58 10.37
CA CYS A 70 5.03 -3.97 9.59
C CYS A 70 5.34 -4.32 8.13
N LEU A 71 6.47 -3.87 7.60
CA LEU A 71 6.95 -4.20 6.26
C LEU A 71 7.57 -5.61 6.23
N SER A 72 7.61 -6.23 5.05
CA SER A 72 8.21 -7.56 4.86
C SER A 72 9.74 -7.48 4.72
N GLY A 73 10.43 -8.59 5.03
CA GLY A 73 11.86 -8.77 4.79
C GLY A 73 12.73 -8.77 6.05
N LYS A 74 14.05 -8.91 5.85
CA LYS A 74 15.05 -9.12 6.93
C LYS A 74 15.11 -7.98 7.95
N ALA A 75 14.69 -6.77 7.56
CA ALA A 75 14.70 -5.61 8.45
C ALA A 75 13.52 -5.59 9.44
N ALA A 76 12.45 -6.36 9.20
CA ALA A 76 11.24 -6.37 10.02
C ALA A 76 11.52 -6.76 11.47
N ASP A 77 12.25 -7.86 11.67
CA ASP A 77 12.61 -8.35 13.01
C ASP A 77 13.57 -7.40 13.74
N SER A 78 14.49 -6.75 13.00
CA SER A 78 15.38 -5.74 13.57
C SER A 78 14.61 -4.51 14.05
N ASN A 79 13.67 -4.02 13.24
CA ASN A 79 12.81 -2.90 13.61
C ASN A 79 11.88 -3.25 14.78
N ALA A 80 11.34 -4.47 14.81
CA ALA A 80 10.56 -4.95 15.95
C ALA A 80 11.41 -4.96 17.24
N ARG A 81 12.65 -5.45 17.21
CA ARG A 81 13.54 -5.42 18.39
C ARG A 81 13.82 -3.98 18.84
N LYS A 82 14.17 -3.10 17.91
CA LYS A 82 14.42 -1.67 18.19
C LYS A 82 13.17 -0.97 18.74
N LEU A 83 11.98 -1.33 18.27
CA LEU A 83 10.72 -0.83 18.81
C LEU A 83 10.57 -1.18 20.28
N PHE A 84 10.82 -2.44 20.67
CA PHE A 84 10.71 -2.84 22.07
C PHE A 84 11.80 -2.22 22.95
N GLU A 85 13.03 -2.11 22.43
CA GLU A 85 14.12 -1.40 23.10
C GLU A 85 13.77 0.08 23.33
N PHE A 86 13.26 0.76 22.31
CA PHE A 86 12.79 2.14 22.38
C PHE A 86 11.69 2.33 23.42
N LEU A 87 10.79 1.35 23.56
CA LEU A 87 9.72 1.36 24.55
C LEU A 87 10.17 0.92 25.95
N GLY A 88 11.44 0.52 26.14
CA GLY A 88 11.96 0.05 27.42
C GLY A 88 11.46 -1.35 27.84
N TYR A 89 10.94 -2.15 26.91
CA TYR A 89 10.45 -3.50 27.17
C TYR A 89 11.41 -4.58 26.63
N LYS A 90 11.43 -5.74 27.29
CA LYS A 90 12.10 -6.93 26.74
C LYS A 90 11.36 -7.41 25.50
N PHE A 91 12.13 -7.84 24.49
CA PHE A 91 11.58 -8.43 23.28
C PHE A 91 10.79 -9.71 23.61
N PRO A 92 9.50 -9.82 23.23
CA PRO A 92 8.60 -10.88 23.72
C PRO A 92 8.68 -12.19 22.92
N GLY A 93 9.59 -12.27 21.94
CA GLY A 93 9.71 -13.40 21.03
C GLY A 93 8.78 -13.29 19.81
N GLN A 94 9.09 -14.08 18.77
CA GLN A 94 8.48 -13.93 17.45
C GLN A 94 6.96 -14.15 17.42
N ASN A 95 6.45 -15.11 18.19
CA ASN A 95 5.01 -15.42 18.21
C ASN A 95 4.17 -14.24 18.76
N ALA A 96 4.69 -13.55 19.77
CA ALA A 96 4.06 -12.36 20.32
C ALA A 96 4.13 -11.18 19.34
N ILE A 97 5.26 -11.01 18.62
CA ILE A 97 5.40 -10.00 17.56
C ILE A 97 4.39 -10.23 16.44
N ASN A 98 4.31 -11.46 15.91
CA ASN A 98 3.37 -11.80 14.84
C ASN A 98 1.91 -11.52 15.25
N SER A 99 1.61 -11.62 16.54
CA SER A 99 0.30 -11.26 17.09
C SER A 99 0.09 -9.75 17.27
N LEU A 100 1.16 -8.97 17.42
CA LEU A 100 1.15 -7.51 17.58
C LEU A 100 1.09 -6.78 16.23
N LEU A 101 1.74 -7.30 15.18
CA LEU A 101 1.83 -6.64 13.87
C LEU A 101 0.47 -6.22 13.29
N PRO A 102 -0.60 -7.03 13.33
CA PRO A 102 -1.90 -6.61 12.81
C PRO A 102 -2.47 -5.37 13.52
N ALA A 103 -2.23 -5.22 14.82
CA ALA A 103 -2.71 -4.06 15.57
C ALA A 103 -1.86 -2.80 15.31
N LEU A 104 -0.55 -2.97 15.15
CA LEU A 104 0.32 -1.88 14.71
C LEU A 104 -0.08 -1.38 13.31
N LYS A 105 -0.44 -2.29 12.41
CA LYS A 105 -1.04 -1.94 11.11
C LYS A 105 -2.39 -1.25 11.26
N TYR A 106 -3.23 -1.68 12.21
CA TYR A 106 -4.51 -1.04 12.50
C TYR A 106 -4.34 0.41 12.96
N LEU A 107 -3.37 0.68 13.84
CA LEU A 107 -3.01 2.02 14.28
C LEU A 107 -2.57 2.90 13.09
N LEU A 108 -1.66 2.39 12.25
CA LEU A 108 -1.20 3.10 11.06
C LEU A 108 -2.32 3.38 10.05
N ALA A 109 -3.22 2.42 9.83
CA ALA A 109 -4.40 2.60 8.99
C ALA A 109 -5.35 3.67 9.56
N GLY A 110 -5.56 3.68 10.88
CA GLY A 110 -6.36 4.70 11.56
C GLY A 110 -5.77 6.12 11.43
N LEU A 111 -4.44 6.25 11.51
CA LEU A 111 -3.75 7.53 11.29
C LEU A 111 -3.88 8.00 9.83
N HIS A 112 -3.82 7.08 8.87
CA HIS A 112 -4.11 7.38 7.46
C HIS A 112 -5.55 7.88 7.27
N LYS A 113 -6.53 7.14 7.80
CA LYS A 113 -7.95 7.53 7.77
C LYS A 113 -8.19 8.91 8.37
N ALA A 114 -7.49 9.24 9.46
CA ALA A 114 -7.56 10.55 10.10
C ALA A 114 -6.80 11.67 9.33
N ARG A 115 -6.30 11.40 8.12
CA ARG A 115 -5.51 12.32 7.28
C ARG A 115 -4.27 12.87 7.99
N ILE A 116 -3.64 12.05 8.83
CA ILE A 116 -2.44 12.41 9.59
C ILE A 116 -1.18 12.12 8.79
N LEU A 117 -1.17 11.00 8.08
CA LEU A 117 -0.02 10.51 7.32
C LEU A 117 -0.48 9.72 6.10
N THR A 118 0.43 9.56 5.14
CA THR A 118 0.30 8.53 4.10
C THR A 118 1.35 7.45 4.31
N LEU A 119 0.98 6.21 4.01
CA LEU A 119 1.80 5.02 4.20
C LEU A 119 2.58 4.70 2.92
N PRO A 120 3.63 3.88 2.95
CA PRO A 120 4.28 3.44 1.71
C PRO A 120 3.41 2.42 0.97
N TYR A 121 3.61 2.26 -0.35
CA TYR A 121 2.87 1.28 -1.15
C TYR A 121 3.02 -0.17 -0.65
N GLU A 122 4.17 -0.50 -0.05
CA GLU A 122 4.39 -1.84 0.52
C GLU A 122 3.65 -2.09 1.83
N PHE A 123 3.04 -1.06 2.41
CA PHE A 123 2.17 -1.26 3.55
C PHE A 123 0.96 -2.11 3.15
N SER A 124 0.76 -3.21 3.87
CA SER A 124 -0.39 -4.09 3.69
C SER A 124 -1.43 -3.82 4.77
N ARG A 125 -2.70 -3.99 4.40
CA ARG A 125 -3.82 -3.87 5.33
C ARG A 125 -3.65 -4.78 6.56
N PRO A 126 -4.16 -4.37 7.74
CA PRO A 126 -4.17 -5.24 8.90
C PRO A 126 -5.01 -6.50 8.63
N LEU A 127 -4.38 -7.68 8.78
CA LEU A 127 -5.02 -8.98 8.60
C LEU A 127 -4.83 -9.81 9.88
N SER A 128 -5.94 -10.16 10.54
CA SER A 128 -5.95 -11.16 11.60
C SER A 128 -7.37 -11.66 11.86
N THR A 129 -7.51 -12.91 12.28
CA THR A 129 -8.81 -13.52 12.61
C THR A 129 -9.54 -12.74 13.70
N TRP A 130 -8.83 -12.23 14.70
CA TRP A 130 -9.44 -11.45 15.78
C TRP A 130 -9.86 -10.03 15.37
N ILE A 131 -9.26 -9.44 14.33
CA ILE A 131 -9.65 -8.10 13.88
C ILE A 131 -11.08 -8.14 13.34
N GLY A 132 -11.44 -9.19 12.59
CA GLY A 132 -12.80 -9.37 12.06
C GLY A 132 -13.87 -9.55 13.14
N GLU A 133 -13.48 -9.88 14.36
CA GLU A 133 -14.40 -10.06 15.50
C GLU A 133 -14.61 -8.77 16.30
N LEU A 134 -13.86 -7.72 16.02
CA LEU A 134 -14.13 -6.40 16.56
C LEU A 134 -15.47 -5.90 16.02
N LYS A 135 -16.33 -5.41 16.92
CA LYS A 135 -17.62 -4.80 16.56
C LYS A 135 -17.47 -3.72 15.48
N ASP A 136 -16.35 -2.99 15.52
CA ASP A 136 -15.99 -1.94 14.57
C ASP A 136 -14.67 -2.26 13.84
N SER A 137 -14.51 -3.50 13.36
CA SER A 137 -13.30 -3.96 12.63
C SER A 137 -12.89 -3.05 11.47
N ASP A 138 -13.87 -2.42 10.82
CA ASP A 138 -13.71 -1.49 9.71
C ASP A 138 -13.38 -0.05 10.10
N SER A 139 -13.42 0.29 11.38
CA SER A 139 -13.28 1.68 11.80
C SER A 139 -11.90 2.28 11.53
N CYS A 140 -10.86 1.48 11.28
CA CYS A 140 -9.55 1.96 10.84
C CYS A 140 -9.47 2.32 9.35
N TYR A 141 -10.40 1.85 8.53
CA TYR A 141 -10.36 2.07 7.08
C TYR A 141 -11.12 3.32 6.67
N SER A 142 -10.59 3.99 5.63
CA SER A 142 -11.25 5.11 4.98
C SER A 142 -12.44 4.65 4.15
N GLU A 143 -13.34 5.58 3.79
CA GLU A 143 -14.50 5.28 2.94
C GLU A 143 -14.07 4.62 1.62
N VAL A 144 -12.98 5.13 1.02
CA VAL A 144 -12.43 4.59 -0.23
C VAL A 144 -12.00 3.14 -0.06
N ILE A 145 -11.27 2.80 1.02
CA ILE A 145 -10.82 1.41 1.26
C ILE A 145 -12.02 0.50 1.55
N LEU A 146 -13.01 0.97 2.30
CA LEU A 146 -14.22 0.22 2.63
C LEU A 146 -15.03 -0.15 1.40
N ALA A 147 -15.11 0.73 0.40
CA ALA A 147 -15.76 0.40 -0.87
C ALA A 147 -15.14 -0.85 -1.51
N PHE A 148 -13.81 -0.90 -1.61
CA PHE A 148 -13.11 -2.06 -2.18
C PHE A 148 -13.20 -3.32 -1.29
N ARG A 149 -13.58 -3.21 0.00
CA ARG A 149 -13.80 -4.38 0.87
C ARG A 149 -14.90 -5.31 0.33
N SER A 150 -15.85 -4.79 -0.46
CA SER A 150 -16.86 -5.61 -1.16
C SER A 150 -16.26 -6.62 -2.15
N LEU A 151 -15.05 -6.36 -2.66
CA LEU A 151 -14.29 -7.27 -3.53
C LEU A 151 -13.51 -8.32 -2.74
N ASP A 152 -13.41 -8.18 -1.42
CA ASP A 152 -12.81 -9.17 -0.54
C ASP A 152 -13.79 -10.33 -0.40
N THR A 153 -13.57 -11.38 -1.18
CA THR A 153 -14.32 -12.63 -1.07
C THR A 153 -13.83 -13.43 0.13
N GLU A 154 -13.80 -12.80 1.32
CA GLU A 154 -13.27 -13.29 2.59
C GLU A 154 -14.07 -14.47 3.17
N LYS A 155 -14.73 -15.28 2.33
CA LYS A 155 -14.77 -16.72 2.56
C LYS A 155 -13.34 -17.22 2.38
N TRP A 156 -12.55 -17.13 3.45
CA TRP A 156 -11.33 -17.93 3.59
C TRP A 156 -11.65 -19.31 3.02
N PRO A 157 -10.96 -19.79 1.99
CA PRO A 157 -11.14 -21.17 1.58
C PRO A 157 -10.85 -21.95 2.84
N ASP A 158 -11.86 -22.65 3.31
CA ASP A 158 -11.73 -23.57 4.42
C ASP A 158 -10.44 -24.37 4.14
N PRO A 159 -9.40 -24.24 4.98
CA PRO A 159 -8.11 -24.88 4.70
C PRO A 159 -8.26 -26.40 4.54
N SER A 160 -9.35 -26.96 5.10
CA SER A 160 -9.72 -28.37 4.96
C SER A 160 -10.37 -28.73 3.62
N LYS A 161 -10.80 -27.74 2.81
CA LYS A 161 -11.49 -27.95 1.53
C LYS A 161 -10.64 -27.68 0.29
N GLY A 162 -9.36 -27.32 0.43
CA GLY A 162 -8.46 -27.14 -0.72
C GLY A 162 -9.02 -26.19 -1.79
N GLY A 163 -9.72 -25.14 -1.36
CA GLY A 163 -10.52 -24.29 -2.26
C GLY A 163 -9.65 -23.57 -3.30
N SER A 164 -9.81 -23.97 -4.57
CA SER A 164 -9.26 -23.25 -5.72
C SER A 164 -10.14 -22.01 -5.96
N TYR A 165 -9.57 -20.82 -5.80
CA TYR A 165 -10.24 -19.58 -6.22
C TYR A 165 -10.50 -19.57 -7.72
N SER A 166 -11.69 -19.10 -8.13
CA SER A 166 -12.03 -18.83 -9.52
C SER A 166 -11.13 -17.72 -10.11
N ALA A 167 -11.10 -17.60 -11.44
CA ALA A 167 -10.34 -16.53 -12.10
C ALA A 167 -10.86 -15.13 -11.73
N GLU A 168 -12.18 -15.01 -11.55
CA GLU A 168 -12.83 -13.78 -11.11
C GLU A 168 -12.46 -13.44 -9.66
N GLU A 169 -12.50 -14.42 -8.75
CA GLU A 169 -12.10 -14.22 -7.35
C GLU A 169 -10.63 -13.79 -7.23
N LYS A 170 -9.74 -14.38 -8.04
CA LYS A 170 -8.33 -13.97 -8.10
C LYS A 170 -8.19 -12.53 -8.59
N THR A 171 -8.99 -12.12 -9.57
CA THR A 171 -8.97 -10.77 -10.14
C THR A 171 -9.48 -9.75 -9.13
N ASN A 172 -10.64 -10.01 -8.50
CA ASN A 172 -11.22 -9.15 -7.46
C ASN A 172 -10.28 -9.01 -6.26
N ARG A 173 -9.66 -10.11 -5.81
CA ARG A 173 -8.68 -10.08 -4.71
C ARG A 173 -7.42 -9.28 -5.07
N ARG A 174 -6.92 -9.42 -6.30
CA ARG A 174 -5.79 -8.62 -6.80
C ARG A 174 -6.16 -7.14 -6.85
N LEU A 175 -7.34 -6.81 -7.38
CA LEU A 175 -7.82 -5.44 -7.46
C LEU A 175 -7.95 -4.85 -6.06
N PHE A 176 -8.58 -5.56 -5.13
CA PHE A 176 -8.72 -5.10 -3.75
C PHE A 176 -7.38 -4.86 -3.06
N THR A 177 -6.46 -5.83 -3.16
CA THR A 177 -5.12 -5.72 -2.55
C THR A 177 -4.38 -4.51 -3.10
N THR A 178 -4.43 -4.32 -4.43
CA THR A 178 -3.75 -3.23 -5.12
C THR A 178 -4.39 -1.88 -4.78
N ALA A 179 -5.72 -1.79 -4.86
CA ALA A 179 -6.47 -0.57 -4.57
C ALA A 179 -6.27 -0.11 -3.12
N THR A 180 -6.21 -1.05 -2.17
CA THR A 180 -5.94 -0.74 -0.77
C THR A 180 -4.54 -0.17 -0.57
N LYS A 181 -3.52 -0.77 -1.21
CA LYS A 181 -2.14 -0.25 -1.20
C LYS A 181 -2.07 1.15 -1.82
N VAL A 182 -2.70 1.34 -2.98
CA VAL A 182 -2.81 2.64 -3.66
C VAL A 182 -3.47 3.67 -2.75
N ALA A 183 -4.59 3.33 -2.12
CA ALA A 183 -5.32 4.24 -1.24
C ALA A 183 -4.49 4.62 -0.01
N PHE A 184 -3.81 3.67 0.63
CA PHE A 184 -2.91 3.93 1.77
C PHE A 184 -1.70 4.79 1.39
N ALA A 185 -1.14 4.54 0.22
CA ALA A 185 -0.04 5.32 -0.33
C ALA A 185 -0.47 6.62 -1.00
N SER A 186 -1.77 6.89 -1.03
CA SER A 186 -2.33 8.15 -1.47
C SER A 186 -3.01 8.86 -0.31
N GLY A 187 -3.34 10.13 -0.50
CA GLY A 187 -4.25 10.85 0.40
C GLY A 187 -5.72 10.43 0.26
N TRP A 188 -6.03 9.25 -0.29
CA TRP A 188 -7.39 8.83 -0.65
C TRP A 188 -8.17 8.35 0.58
N VAL A 189 -8.73 9.30 1.31
CA VAL A 189 -9.59 9.02 2.47
C VAL A 189 -11.06 9.09 2.08
N ALA A 190 -11.42 10.08 1.28
CA ALA A 190 -12.74 10.24 0.67
C ALA A 190 -12.63 10.21 -0.88
N PRO A 191 -13.69 9.84 -1.61
CA PRO A 191 -13.71 9.88 -3.07
C PRO A 191 -13.29 11.20 -3.68
N GLU A 192 -13.60 12.31 -3.00
CA GLU A 192 -13.26 13.68 -3.42
C GLU A 192 -11.75 13.97 -3.35
N ASP A 193 -10.99 13.18 -2.60
CA ASP A 193 -9.54 13.29 -2.49
C ASP A 193 -8.83 12.66 -3.70
N ILE A 194 -9.55 11.89 -4.53
CA ILE A 194 -9.00 11.21 -5.70
C ILE A 194 -8.92 12.20 -6.88
N THR A 195 -7.70 12.42 -7.39
CA THR A 195 -7.47 13.31 -8.52
C THR A 195 -6.98 12.56 -9.75
N ALA A 196 -7.24 13.13 -10.94
CA ALA A 196 -6.69 12.60 -12.20
C ALA A 196 -5.15 12.52 -12.17
N ALA A 197 -4.49 13.52 -11.56
CA ALA A 197 -3.04 13.55 -11.42
C ALA A 197 -2.52 12.38 -10.57
N ASP A 198 -3.20 12.04 -9.47
CA ASP A 198 -2.82 10.88 -8.64
C ASP A 198 -2.98 9.56 -9.44
N ILE A 199 -4.08 9.41 -10.18
CA ILE A 199 -4.32 8.22 -11.03
C ILE A 199 -3.21 8.04 -12.07
N LEU A 200 -2.85 9.12 -12.78
CA LEU A 200 -1.77 9.10 -13.75
C LEU A 200 -0.42 8.86 -13.08
N ALA A 201 -0.19 9.39 -11.87
CA ALA A 201 1.02 9.12 -11.11
C ALA A 201 1.15 7.64 -10.71
N TRP A 202 0.05 6.92 -10.50
CA TRP A 202 0.05 5.48 -10.22
C TRP A 202 0.24 4.62 -11.46
N ARG A 203 -0.20 5.09 -12.64
CA ARG A 203 0.03 4.41 -13.92
C ARG A 203 1.51 4.09 -14.16
N ASP A 204 2.40 5.01 -13.79
CA ASP A 204 3.84 4.91 -14.06
C ASP A 204 4.59 4.07 -13.01
N ILE A 205 3.92 3.62 -11.95
CA ILE A 205 4.53 2.84 -10.89
C ILE A 205 4.56 1.37 -11.27
N LYS A 206 5.78 0.85 -11.42
CA LYS A 206 6.08 -0.57 -11.59
C LYS A 206 6.20 -1.22 -10.22
N VAL A 207 5.26 -2.11 -9.89
CA VAL A 207 5.28 -2.87 -8.63
C VAL A 207 6.22 -4.05 -8.79
N VAL A 208 7.33 -4.06 -8.05
CA VAL A 208 8.30 -5.15 -8.06
C VAL A 208 7.87 -6.21 -7.05
N GLU A 209 7.23 -7.28 -7.50
CA GLU A 209 6.96 -8.42 -6.63
C GLU A 209 8.17 -9.35 -6.62
N SER A 210 8.79 -9.53 -5.45
CA SER A 210 9.81 -10.55 -5.24
C SER A 210 9.12 -11.88 -5.01
N ARG A 211 9.22 -12.83 -5.95
CA ARG A 211 8.93 -14.23 -5.69
C ARG A 211 10.20 -14.96 -5.25
N ASP A 212 10.04 -15.93 -4.35
CA ASP A 212 11.09 -16.88 -4.01
C ASP A 212 11.63 -17.52 -5.31
N GLY A 213 12.92 -17.33 -5.60
CA GLY A 213 13.55 -17.80 -6.84
C GLY A 213 14.11 -16.71 -7.78
N GLY A 214 14.08 -15.43 -7.39
CA GLY A 214 14.94 -14.39 -8.00
C GLY A 214 14.45 -13.78 -9.32
N THR A 215 13.29 -14.18 -9.84
CA THR A 215 12.65 -13.47 -10.96
C THR A 215 11.67 -12.44 -10.43
N HIS A 216 12.07 -11.17 -10.50
CA HIS A 216 11.20 -10.03 -10.22
C HIS A 216 10.12 -9.93 -11.30
N GLN A 217 8.89 -10.32 -10.99
CA GLN A 217 7.76 -10.02 -11.87
C GLN A 217 7.25 -8.63 -11.54
N THR A 218 7.33 -7.73 -12.53
CA THR A 218 6.69 -6.42 -12.42
C THR A 218 5.26 -6.55 -12.88
N THR A 219 4.32 -6.52 -11.94
CA THR A 219 2.90 -6.56 -12.26
C THR A 219 2.36 -5.13 -12.28
N PRO A 220 1.88 -4.61 -13.44
CA PRO A 220 1.32 -3.27 -13.47
C PRO A 220 0.04 -3.19 -12.63
N ILE A 221 -0.22 -2.00 -12.10
CA ILE A 221 -1.49 -1.69 -11.43
C ILE A 221 -2.63 -1.83 -12.45
N PRO A 222 -3.72 -2.54 -12.12
CA PRO A 222 -4.88 -2.67 -13.00
C PRO A 222 -5.70 -1.37 -13.03
N MET A 223 -5.16 -0.33 -13.68
CA MET A 223 -5.71 1.02 -13.64
C MET A 223 -7.11 1.13 -14.23
N ASN A 224 -7.41 0.37 -15.29
CA ASN A 224 -8.74 0.39 -15.90
C ASN A 224 -9.78 -0.22 -14.96
N ASP A 225 -9.49 -1.39 -14.37
CA ASP A 225 -10.37 -2.04 -13.39
C ASP A 225 -10.57 -1.15 -12.14
N LEU A 226 -9.52 -0.45 -11.70
CA LEU A 226 -9.60 0.53 -10.62
C LEU A 226 -10.53 1.69 -10.97
N LEU A 227 -10.41 2.25 -12.17
CA LEU A 227 -11.27 3.34 -12.64
C LEU A 227 -12.72 2.91 -12.83
N ASP A 228 -12.95 1.71 -13.36
CA ASP A 228 -14.29 1.12 -13.50
C ASP A 228 -14.96 0.98 -12.14
N PHE A 229 -14.23 0.44 -11.15
CA PHE A 229 -14.75 0.29 -9.80
C PHE A 229 -15.05 1.64 -9.12
N LEU A 230 -14.13 2.61 -9.22
CA LEU A 230 -14.32 3.93 -8.62
C LEU A 230 -15.52 4.65 -9.26
N GLN A 231 -15.65 4.60 -10.59
CA GLN A 231 -16.76 5.23 -11.30
C GLN A 231 -18.10 4.60 -10.96
N SER A 232 -18.17 3.27 -10.89
CA SER A 232 -19.41 2.56 -10.55
C SER A 232 -19.83 2.78 -9.11
N THR A 233 -18.87 2.93 -8.20
CA THR A 233 -19.15 3.04 -6.75
C THR A 233 -19.39 4.49 -6.32
N PHE A 234 -18.64 5.45 -6.83
CA PHE A 234 -18.67 6.84 -6.35
C PHE A 234 -19.21 7.84 -7.36
N GLY A 235 -19.26 7.49 -8.65
CA GLY A 235 -19.88 8.29 -9.70
C GLY A 235 -19.49 9.76 -9.66
N GLU A 236 -20.48 10.62 -9.44
CA GLU A 236 -20.37 12.09 -9.43
C GLU A 236 -19.44 12.65 -8.34
N ARG A 237 -19.12 11.87 -7.30
CA ARG A 237 -18.21 12.29 -6.23
C ARG A 237 -16.76 12.33 -6.69
N LEU A 238 -16.43 11.66 -7.79
CA LEU A 238 -15.12 11.78 -8.43
C LEU A 238 -15.02 13.14 -9.13
N ARG A 239 -14.09 13.99 -8.66
CA ARG A 239 -13.91 15.37 -9.17
C ARG A 239 -13.12 15.44 -10.48
N PHE A 240 -13.17 14.39 -11.29
CA PHE A 240 -12.48 14.30 -12.58
C PHE A 240 -13.26 13.42 -13.57
N ASN A 241 -13.02 13.63 -14.87
CA ASN A 241 -13.65 12.84 -15.92
C ASN A 241 -12.91 11.51 -16.11
N VAL A 242 -13.51 10.40 -15.67
CA VAL A 242 -12.92 9.05 -15.78
C VAL A 242 -12.65 8.64 -17.23
N SER A 243 -13.55 8.95 -18.17
CA SER A 243 -13.36 8.61 -19.59
C SER A 243 -12.14 9.31 -20.20
N LYS A 244 -11.91 10.58 -19.83
CA LYS A 244 -10.74 11.34 -20.26
C LYS A 244 -9.44 10.73 -19.70
N VAL A 245 -9.41 10.42 -18.40
CA VAL A 245 -8.23 9.81 -17.78
C VAL A 245 -7.96 8.41 -18.32
N ARG A 246 -9.02 7.62 -18.59
CA ARG A 246 -8.91 6.31 -19.24
C ARG A 246 -8.31 6.42 -20.64
N LEU A 247 -8.76 7.38 -21.44
CA LEU A 247 -8.20 7.62 -22.75
C LEU A 247 -6.69 7.91 -22.62
N GLU A 248 -6.30 8.81 -21.71
CA GLU A 248 -4.90 9.16 -21.46
C GLU A 248 -4.04 7.97 -21.00
N ILE A 249 -4.59 7.08 -20.17
CA ILE A 249 -3.93 5.82 -19.76
C ILE A 249 -3.70 4.91 -20.97
N ASN A 250 -4.67 4.83 -21.90
CA ASN A 250 -4.64 3.91 -23.03
C ASN A 250 -3.92 4.45 -24.27
N THR A 251 -3.86 5.77 -24.47
CA THR A 251 -3.24 6.41 -25.65
C THR A 251 -1.80 6.84 -25.43
N THR A 252 -1.35 6.94 -24.18
CA THR A 252 0.05 7.29 -23.90
C THR A 252 0.93 6.06 -24.06
N ILE A 253 1.81 6.05 -25.06
CA ILE A 253 2.80 4.99 -25.26
C ILE A 253 3.65 4.88 -23.99
N ARG A 254 3.74 3.66 -23.43
CA ARG A 254 4.64 3.35 -22.31
C ARG A 254 6.08 3.35 -22.81
N VAL A 255 6.72 4.50 -22.82
CA VAL A 255 8.16 4.57 -23.06
C VAL A 255 8.83 4.06 -21.79
N ALA A 256 9.43 2.86 -21.85
CA ALA A 256 10.26 2.41 -20.75
C ALA A 256 11.47 3.34 -20.66
N PRO A 257 11.88 3.78 -19.45
CA PRO A 257 13.11 4.54 -19.28
C PRO A 257 14.27 3.77 -19.91
N HIS A 258 15.07 4.44 -20.72
CA HIS A 258 16.18 3.92 -21.52
C HIS A 258 15.78 2.95 -22.66
N SER A 259 14.52 2.94 -23.09
CA SER A 259 14.14 2.24 -24.33
C SER A 259 14.45 3.09 -25.55
N VAL A 260 14.68 2.43 -26.70
CA VAL A 260 14.88 3.08 -28.00
C VAL A 260 13.80 4.13 -28.29
N VAL A 261 12.56 3.87 -27.86
CA VAL A 261 11.40 4.77 -28.03
C VAL A 261 11.58 6.13 -27.33
N GLU A 262 12.36 6.21 -26.24
CA GLU A 262 12.68 7.47 -25.56
C GLU A 262 13.62 8.35 -26.39
N TYR A 263 14.49 7.73 -27.18
CA TYR A 263 15.47 8.41 -28.01
C TYR A 263 14.94 8.71 -29.42
N LEU A 264 13.86 8.06 -29.86
CA LEU A 264 13.28 8.28 -31.18
C LEU A 264 13.01 9.76 -31.50
N PRO A 265 12.42 10.57 -30.60
CA PRO A 265 12.20 11.99 -30.89
C PRO A 265 13.52 12.75 -31.15
N ARG A 266 14.58 12.49 -30.36
CA ARG A 266 15.90 13.10 -30.58
C ARG A 266 16.56 12.62 -31.87
N ILE A 267 16.41 11.34 -32.18
CA ILE A 267 16.95 10.76 -33.40
C ILE A 267 16.24 11.34 -34.64
N PHE A 268 14.93 11.55 -34.58
CA PHE A 268 14.16 12.17 -35.67
C PHE A 268 14.31 13.70 -35.76
N GLU A 269 14.70 14.37 -34.67
CA GLU A 269 15.05 15.81 -34.69
C GLU A 269 16.41 16.06 -35.34
N ASP A 270 17.37 15.13 -35.17
CA ASP A 270 18.73 15.25 -35.70
C ASP A 270 18.95 14.58 -37.07
N THR A 271 17.94 13.93 -37.65
CA THR A 271 18.07 13.25 -38.95
C THR A 271 16.98 13.67 -39.95
N THR A 272 17.40 13.96 -41.18
CA THR A 272 16.53 14.37 -42.29
C THR A 272 15.85 13.19 -43.01
N SER A 273 16.15 11.94 -42.62
CA SER A 273 15.58 10.74 -43.24
C SER A 273 15.27 9.66 -42.20
N PRO A 274 13.99 9.29 -42.02
CA PRO A 274 13.57 8.19 -41.15
C PRO A 274 14.18 6.82 -41.51
N LEU A 275 14.58 6.62 -42.77
CA LEU A 275 15.21 5.38 -43.23
C LEU A 275 16.67 5.25 -42.77
N ALA A 276 17.41 6.36 -42.70
CA ALA A 276 18.81 6.36 -42.25
C ALA A 276 18.93 5.96 -40.77
N VAL A 277 17.92 6.31 -39.96
CA VAL A 277 17.81 5.93 -38.55
C VAL A 277 17.63 4.42 -38.37
N ILE A 278 16.83 3.80 -39.23
CA ILE A 278 16.58 2.35 -39.19
C ILE A 278 17.86 1.61 -39.54
N ASP A 279 18.60 2.06 -40.56
CA ASP A 279 19.88 1.48 -40.95
C ASP A 279 20.94 1.62 -39.85
N GLU A 280 20.99 2.77 -39.16
CA GLU A 280 21.93 3.00 -38.05
C GLU A 280 21.61 2.16 -36.79
N LEU A 281 20.32 1.98 -36.48
CA LEU A 281 19.86 1.11 -35.39
C LEU A 281 20.14 -0.38 -35.68
N LEU A 282 20.01 -0.80 -36.94
CA LEU A 282 20.32 -2.17 -37.38
C LEU A 282 21.84 -2.43 -37.47
N ALA A 283 22.64 -1.40 -37.74
CA ALA A 283 24.11 -1.48 -37.79
C ALA A 283 24.78 -1.36 -36.42
N SER A 284 24.07 -0.87 -35.39
CA SER A 284 24.62 -0.66 -34.06
C SER A 284 24.71 -1.98 -33.27
N PRO A 285 25.84 -2.28 -32.62
CA PRO A 285 25.96 -3.47 -31.80
C PRO A 285 24.98 -3.40 -30.61
N PRO A 286 24.44 -4.55 -30.15
CA PRO A 286 23.33 -4.62 -29.17
C PRO A 286 23.65 -3.96 -27.82
N THR A 287 24.90 -3.62 -27.56
CA THR A 287 25.38 -2.98 -26.33
C THR A 287 25.18 -1.46 -26.28
N ARG A 288 24.93 -0.76 -27.40
CA ARG A 288 24.71 0.70 -27.37
C ARG A 288 23.28 1.11 -27.02
N TYR A 289 22.27 0.28 -27.34
CA TYR A 289 20.86 0.60 -27.11
C TYR A 289 20.01 -0.53 -26.52
N GLY A 290 20.63 -1.64 -26.06
CA GLY A 290 19.96 -2.65 -25.24
C GLY A 290 18.76 -3.34 -25.90
N VAL A 291 18.76 -3.49 -27.23
CA VAL A 291 17.69 -4.18 -27.94
C VAL A 291 18.03 -5.67 -28.07
N VAL A 292 17.34 -6.51 -27.31
CA VAL A 292 17.29 -7.96 -27.54
C VAL A 292 15.93 -8.26 -28.16
N PHE A 293 15.91 -8.57 -29.45
CA PHE A 293 14.72 -9.13 -30.08
C PHE A 293 14.60 -10.61 -29.69
N LYS A 294 13.46 -10.99 -29.12
CA LYS A 294 12.98 -12.37 -29.02
C LYS A 294 11.68 -12.49 -29.78
#